data_AF-A0A087UF65-F1
#
_entry.id   AF-A0A087UF65-F1
#
_cell.length_a   1.000
_cell.length_b   1.000
_cell.length_c   1.000
_cell.angle_alpha   90.00
_cell.angle_beta   90.00
_cell.angle_gamma   90.00
#
_symmetry.space_group_name_H-M   'P 1'
#
loop_
_entity.id
_entity.type
_entity.pdbx_description
1 polymer ?
#
loop_
_entity_poly.entity_id
_entity_poly.type
_entity_poly.pdbx_seq_one_letter_code
_entity_poly.pdbx_strand_id
1 'polypeptide(L)'
;MLMAQAKIFHEEMSLNTECTYSTGWLTKFKNRHGIRQLKISGEKASADTEAAEQFADEFIELITSEQLSPEQIYNADETGLFWQCVPRNTLTTSTEKAAAGVKDSKARLTILACTNAAGTHNCKLFVIGKHARTRAFKGVRIFPVIYRTNKRARMTQALMNDWFENHFIHEVRRHLNSVGLPDHPKIVLTVDNCSAHTSIKVLVKDNIMAYKRKFTEYDKEMERLRTLLDEVESSEEEFDQKCENESE
;
A
#
# COMPACT_ATOMS: atom_id res chain seq x y z
N MET A 1 24.34 -24.63 1.24
CA MET A 1 25.69 -24.10 1.55
C MET A 1 26.11 -24.38 2.99
N LEU A 2 25.33 -24.02 4.04
CA LEU A 2 25.75 -24.21 5.45
C LEU A 2 26.24 -25.61 5.84
N MET A 3 25.56 -26.68 5.42
CA MET A 3 25.97 -28.07 5.72
C MET A 3 27.28 -28.47 5.04
N ALA A 4 27.56 -27.95 3.84
CA ALA A 4 28.80 -28.24 3.11
C ALA A 4 29.99 -27.54 3.78
N GLN A 5 29.81 -26.28 4.18
CA GLN A 5 30.82 -25.52 4.91
C GLN A 5 31.13 -26.15 6.28
N ALA A 6 30.11 -26.67 6.96
CA ALA A 6 30.30 -27.32 8.26
C ALA A 6 31.12 -28.62 8.16
N LYS A 7 31.05 -29.34 7.03
CA LYS A 7 31.90 -30.52 6.76
C LYS A 7 33.36 -30.12 6.53
N ILE A 8 33.60 -29.07 5.76
CA ILE A 8 34.96 -28.54 5.52
C ILE A 8 35.62 -28.16 6.85
N PHE A 9 34.92 -27.42 7.71
CA PHE A 9 35.45 -27.07 9.03
C PHE A 9 35.65 -28.26 9.97
N HIS A 10 34.86 -29.33 9.81
CA HIS A 10 35.05 -30.56 10.58
C HIS A 10 36.42 -31.20 10.30
N GLU A 11 36.77 -31.25 9.01
CA GLU A 11 38.02 -31.79 8.51
C GLU A 11 39.19 -30.88 8.90
N GLU A 12 39.06 -29.56 8.68
CA GLU A 12 40.10 -28.58 9.03
C GLU A 12 40.40 -28.52 10.53
N MET A 13 39.37 -28.63 11.38
CA MET A 13 39.53 -28.61 12.84
C MET A 13 39.91 -29.98 13.42
N SER A 14 40.11 -31.00 12.59
CA SER A 14 40.45 -32.37 13.01
C SER A 14 39.53 -32.89 14.12
N LEU A 15 38.22 -32.68 13.97
CA LEU A 15 37.25 -33.14 14.96
C LEU A 15 37.10 -34.67 14.84
N ASN A 16 37.33 -35.39 15.93
CA ASN A 16 37.25 -36.85 15.96
C ASN A 16 35.82 -37.40 16.17
N THR A 17 34.81 -36.53 16.16
CA THR A 17 33.42 -36.93 16.44
C THR A 17 32.64 -37.11 15.15
N GLU A 18 32.17 -38.31 14.84
CA GLU A 18 31.37 -38.52 13.64
C GLU A 18 30.10 -37.65 13.64
N CYS A 19 30.01 -36.72 12.69
CA CYS A 19 28.84 -35.88 12.49
C CYS A 19 28.32 -36.03 11.06
N THR A 20 27.07 -36.49 10.92
CA THR A 20 26.46 -36.73 9.61
C THR A 20 25.99 -35.46 8.90
N TYR A 21 26.03 -34.30 9.58
CA TYR A 21 25.60 -32.99 9.05
C TYR A 21 24.28 -33.05 8.27
N SER A 22 23.32 -33.80 8.81
CA SER A 22 22.03 -34.05 8.19
C SER A 22 21.12 -32.81 8.19
N THR A 23 20.00 -32.88 7.49
CA THR A 23 18.94 -31.86 7.56
C THR A 23 18.46 -31.65 9.01
N GLY A 24 18.36 -32.73 9.80
CA GLY A 24 18.03 -32.66 11.22
C GLY A 24 19.08 -31.92 12.06
N TRP A 25 20.38 -32.11 11.76
CA TRP A 25 21.46 -31.33 12.38
C TRP A 25 21.31 -29.85 12.06
N LEU A 26 21.08 -29.50 10.78
CA LEU A 26 20.93 -28.11 10.36
C LEU A 26 19.74 -27.44 11.05
N THR A 27 18.61 -28.13 11.17
CA THR A 27 17.42 -27.62 11.87
C THR A 27 17.71 -27.35 13.34
N LYS A 28 18.33 -28.31 14.05
CA LYS A 28 18.68 -28.14 15.47
C LYS A 28 19.74 -27.06 15.67
N PHE A 29 20.74 -26.99 14.79
CA PHE A 29 21.78 -25.96 14.80
C PHE A 29 21.17 -24.56 14.64
N LYS A 30 20.30 -24.38 13.65
CA LYS A 30 19.56 -23.13 13.45
C LYS A 30 18.76 -22.74 14.68
N ASN A 31 18.02 -23.69 15.27
CA ASN A 31 17.22 -23.43 16.47
C ASN A 31 18.08 -23.05 17.68
N ARG A 32 19.20 -23.76 17.91
CA ARG A 32 20.11 -23.50 19.03
C ARG A 32 20.77 -22.13 18.95
N HIS A 33 21.15 -21.71 17.75
CA HIS A 33 21.85 -20.44 17.53
C HIS A 33 20.91 -19.31 17.08
N GLY A 34 19.59 -19.49 17.17
CA GLY A 34 18.62 -18.46 16.82
C GLY A 34 18.61 -18.05 15.34
N ILE A 35 19.16 -18.87 14.44
CA ILE A 35 19.26 -18.57 13.00
C ILE A 35 17.89 -18.85 12.36
N ARG A 36 17.15 -17.78 12.08
CA ARG A 36 15.81 -17.86 11.47
C ARG A 36 15.86 -17.55 9.98
N GLN A 37 15.09 -18.29 9.19
CA GLN A 37 14.85 -17.94 7.79
C GLN A 37 13.74 -16.91 7.75
N LEU A 38 14.11 -15.64 7.63
CA LEU A 38 13.14 -14.57 7.40
C LEU A 38 12.81 -14.54 5.91
N LYS A 39 11.51 -14.55 5.58
CA LYS A 39 11.06 -14.21 4.24
C LYS A 39 11.26 -12.71 4.09
N ILE A 40 12.29 -12.30 3.34
CA ILE A 40 12.49 -10.89 3.01
C ILE A 40 11.29 -10.46 2.17
N SER A 41 10.33 -9.77 2.80
CA SER A 41 9.32 -9.02 2.08
C SER A 41 10.03 -7.85 1.40
N GLY A 42 9.64 -7.55 0.17
CA GLY A 42 10.23 -6.45 -0.59
C GLY A 42 10.10 -5.13 0.17
N GLU A 43 11.21 -4.39 0.19
CA GLU A 43 11.35 -3.04 0.75
C GLU A 43 11.23 -2.93 2.29
N LYS A 44 12.17 -3.58 2.99
CA LYS A 44 12.72 -2.98 4.22
C LYS A 44 13.84 -2.01 3.81
N ALA A 45 13.49 -0.91 3.15
CA ALA A 45 14.39 0.25 3.18
C ALA A 45 14.58 0.60 4.67
N SER A 46 15.80 0.98 5.06
CA SER A 46 16.05 1.53 6.39
C SER A 46 15.02 2.63 6.64
N ALA A 47 14.03 2.33 7.47
CA ALA A 47 12.93 3.21 7.73
C ALA A 47 13.46 4.46 8.42
N ASP A 48 13.29 5.63 7.82
CA ASP A 48 13.63 6.90 8.47
C ASP A 48 12.45 7.27 9.38
N THR A 49 12.47 6.68 10.57
CA THR A 49 11.41 6.85 11.57
C THR A 49 11.28 8.31 11.98
N GLU A 50 12.39 9.05 12.01
CA GLU A 50 12.41 10.47 12.36
C GLU A 50 11.73 11.31 11.27
N ALA A 51 12.02 11.05 9.99
CA ALA A 51 11.36 11.74 8.88
C ALA A 51 9.86 11.42 8.77
N ALA A 52 9.44 10.22 9.20
CA ALA A 52 8.03 9.84 9.27
C ALA A 52 7.31 10.55 10.42
N GLU A 53 7.92 10.60 11.61
CA GLU A 53 7.39 11.34 12.77
C GLU A 53 7.24 12.83 12.47
N GLN A 54 8.26 13.46 11.89
CA GLN A 54 8.20 14.87 11.47
C GLN A 54 7.08 15.12 10.46
N PHE A 55 6.88 14.21 9.49
CA PHE A 55 5.80 14.36 8.52
C PHE A 55 4.43 14.23 9.18
N ALA A 56 4.26 13.31 10.12
CA ALA A 56 3.01 13.14 10.86
C ALA A 56 2.66 14.42 11.65
N ASP A 57 3.64 15.00 12.35
CA ASP A 57 3.45 16.24 13.11
C ASP A 57 3.08 17.41 12.16
N GLU A 58 3.84 17.60 11.07
CA GLU A 58 3.53 18.62 10.05
C GLU A 58 2.12 18.44 9.44
N PHE A 59 1.70 17.18 9.24
CA PHE A 59 0.40 16.85 8.66
C PHE A 59 -0.75 17.11 9.63
N ILE A 60 -0.56 16.80 10.92
CA ILE A 60 -1.53 17.09 11.98
C ILE A 60 -1.68 18.61 12.16
N GLU A 61 -0.57 19.35 12.17
CA GLU A 61 -0.59 20.81 12.24
C GLU A 61 -1.35 21.43 11.05
N LEU A 62 -1.16 20.90 9.84
CA LEU A 62 -1.90 21.32 8.65
C LEU A 62 -3.41 21.08 8.81
N ILE A 63 -3.81 19.86 9.22
CA ILE A 63 -5.23 19.51 9.38
C ILE A 63 -5.88 20.43 10.41
N THR A 64 -5.21 20.64 11.54
CA THR A 64 -5.71 21.44 12.66
C THR A 64 -5.80 22.92 12.29
N SER A 65 -4.74 23.48 11.69
CA SER A 65 -4.69 24.91 11.32
C SER A 65 -5.73 25.29 10.26
N GLU A 66 -6.00 24.37 9.34
CA GLU A 66 -6.95 24.56 8.24
C GLU A 66 -8.37 24.07 8.57
N GLN A 67 -8.59 23.55 9.79
CA GLN A 67 -9.87 23.03 10.28
C GLN A 67 -10.49 22.02 9.28
N LEU A 68 -9.68 21.09 8.79
CA LEU A 68 -10.12 20.11 7.80
C LEU A 68 -10.88 18.96 8.47
N SER A 69 -12.05 18.67 7.94
CA SER A 69 -12.82 17.48 8.34
C SER A 69 -12.24 16.20 7.73
N PRO A 70 -12.50 15.02 8.33
CA PRO A 70 -12.14 13.72 7.75
C PRO A 70 -12.75 13.47 6.36
N GLU A 71 -13.81 14.19 6.00
CA GLU A 71 -14.42 14.17 4.67
C GLU A 71 -13.50 14.73 3.57
N GLN A 72 -12.64 15.69 3.93
CA GLN A 72 -11.76 16.43 3.00
C GLN A 72 -10.39 15.77 2.80
N ILE A 73 -10.05 14.75 3.59
CA ILE A 73 -8.75 14.09 3.60
C ILE A 73 -8.88 12.77 2.86
N TYR A 74 -8.12 12.59 1.78
CA TYR A 74 -8.12 11.41 0.93
C TYR A 74 -6.76 10.73 0.94
N ASN A 75 -6.77 9.40 0.85
CA ASN A 75 -5.58 8.60 0.58
C ASN A 75 -5.79 7.78 -0.68
N ALA A 76 -4.78 7.74 -1.55
CA ALA A 76 -4.80 6.93 -2.76
C ALA A 76 -3.56 6.03 -2.84
N ASP A 77 -3.79 4.76 -3.17
CA ASP A 77 -2.74 3.75 -3.21
C ASP A 77 -2.92 2.72 -4.33
N GLU A 78 -1.81 2.20 -4.83
CA GLU A 78 -1.76 1.26 -5.95
C GLU A 78 -1.48 -0.17 -5.50
N THR A 79 -2.34 -1.09 -5.91
CA THR A 79 -2.10 -2.52 -5.73
C THR A 79 -1.97 -3.25 -7.06
N GLY A 80 -1.09 -4.26 -7.09
CA GLY A 80 -0.88 -5.15 -8.23
C GLY A 80 -1.60 -6.48 -8.03
N LEU A 81 -2.65 -6.75 -8.81
CA LEU A 81 -3.33 -8.04 -8.83
C LEU A 81 -2.70 -8.96 -9.88
N PHE A 82 -2.07 -10.04 -9.43
CA PHE A 82 -1.45 -11.06 -10.28
C PHE A 82 -2.30 -12.32 -10.35
N TRP A 83 -3.10 -12.44 -11.40
CA TRP A 83 -4.14 -13.48 -11.49
C TRP A 83 -3.72 -14.73 -12.29
N GLN A 84 -2.57 -14.71 -12.99
CA GLN A 84 -2.00 -15.89 -13.67
C GLN A 84 -0.69 -16.39 -13.03
N CYS A 85 -0.36 -15.93 -11.83
CA CYS A 85 0.81 -16.43 -11.13
C CYS A 85 0.55 -17.86 -10.64
N VAL A 86 1.41 -18.80 -11.05
CA VAL A 86 1.39 -20.18 -10.58
C VAL A 86 2.29 -20.29 -9.34
N PRO A 87 1.95 -21.09 -8.31
CA PRO A 87 2.84 -21.34 -7.18
C PRO A 87 4.19 -21.88 -7.65
N ARG A 88 5.30 -21.28 -7.17
CA ARG A 88 6.67 -21.68 -7.55
C ARG A 88 7.12 -23.02 -6.94
N ASN A 89 6.34 -23.59 -6.04
CA ASN A 89 6.69 -24.81 -5.34
C ASN A 89 5.93 -25.97 -5.97
N THR A 90 6.63 -26.76 -6.78
CA THR A 90 6.13 -28.06 -7.24
C THR A 90 6.73 -29.15 -6.36
N LEU A 91 5.89 -30.02 -5.79
CA LEU A 91 6.37 -31.25 -5.14
C LEU A 91 6.67 -32.24 -6.26
N THR A 92 7.95 -32.54 -6.49
CA THR A 92 8.38 -33.52 -7.50
C THR A 92 8.65 -34.86 -6.84
N THR A 93 8.37 -35.94 -7.56
CA THR A 93 8.74 -37.30 -7.11
C THR A 93 10.25 -37.51 -7.24
N SER A 94 10.84 -38.41 -6.44
CA SER A 94 12.29 -38.68 -6.45
C SER A 94 12.82 -39.23 -7.79
N THR A 95 11.93 -39.65 -8.69
CA THR A 95 12.23 -40.19 -10.02
C THR A 95 12.22 -39.14 -11.13
N GLU A 96 11.67 -37.95 -10.89
CA GLU A 96 11.63 -36.86 -11.88
C GLU A 96 12.92 -36.02 -11.81
N LYS A 97 13.79 -36.18 -12.82
CA LYS A 97 15.07 -35.47 -12.91
C LYS A 97 14.93 -33.95 -13.14
N ALA A 98 13.78 -33.49 -13.64
CA ALA A 98 13.43 -32.09 -13.75
C ALA A 98 11.92 -31.94 -13.98
N ALA A 99 11.23 -31.11 -13.19
CA ALA A 99 9.92 -30.60 -13.57
C ALA A 99 10.12 -29.63 -14.74
N ALA A 100 9.41 -29.83 -15.85
CA ALA A 100 9.36 -28.84 -16.92
C ALA A 100 8.78 -27.54 -16.33
N GLY A 101 9.63 -26.54 -16.10
CA GLY A 101 9.23 -25.30 -15.45
C GLY A 101 8.12 -24.61 -16.25
N VAL A 102 6.95 -24.46 -15.64
CA VAL A 102 5.90 -23.61 -16.23
C VAL A 102 6.40 -22.17 -16.16
N LYS A 103 6.55 -21.52 -17.32
CA LYS A 103 6.95 -20.12 -17.40
C LYS A 103 5.91 -19.27 -16.66
N ASP A 104 6.33 -18.59 -15.59
CA ASP A 104 5.50 -17.65 -14.82
C ASP A 104 4.76 -16.72 -15.79
N SER A 105 3.43 -16.87 -15.90
CA SER A 105 2.62 -15.84 -16.53
C SER A 105 2.42 -14.71 -15.53
N LYS A 106 3.24 -13.67 -15.65
CA LYS A 106 3.12 -12.44 -14.84
C LYS A 106 2.00 -11.55 -15.36
N ALA A 107 0.84 -12.12 -15.71
CA ALA A 107 -0.32 -11.33 -16.07
C ALA A 107 -0.79 -10.56 -14.84
N ARG A 108 -0.86 -9.24 -15.00
CA ARG A 108 -1.07 -8.31 -13.90
C ARG A 108 -2.10 -7.26 -14.29
N LEU A 109 -2.93 -6.91 -13.33
CA LEU A 109 -3.72 -5.69 -13.32
C LEU A 109 -3.17 -4.79 -12.22
N THR A 110 -3.09 -3.49 -12.47
CA THR A 110 -2.84 -2.51 -11.42
C THR A 110 -4.15 -1.82 -11.11
N ILE A 111 -4.47 -1.66 -9.83
CA ILE A 111 -5.68 -1.03 -9.33
C ILE A 111 -5.23 0.13 -8.45
N LEU A 112 -5.67 1.34 -8.78
CA LEU A 112 -5.58 2.49 -7.90
C LEU A 112 -6.93 2.61 -7.17
N ALA A 113 -6.86 2.59 -5.85
CA ALA A 113 -7.99 2.82 -4.96
C ALA A 113 -7.78 4.13 -4.21
N CYS A 114 -8.86 4.84 -3.93
CA CYS A 114 -8.82 6.09 -3.17
C CYS A 114 -10.07 6.21 -2.30
N THR A 115 -9.88 6.58 -1.04
CA THR A 115 -10.94 6.75 -0.03
C THR A 115 -10.67 7.99 0.81
N ASN A 116 -11.72 8.59 1.35
CA ASN A 116 -11.59 9.61 2.38
C ASN A 116 -11.27 9.01 3.76
N ALA A 117 -10.81 9.84 4.68
CA ALA A 117 -10.47 9.45 6.05
C ALA A 117 -11.71 9.07 6.87
N ALA A 118 -12.86 9.71 6.60
CA ALA A 118 -14.14 9.33 7.21
C ALA A 118 -14.64 7.93 6.78
N GLY A 119 -14.10 7.35 5.70
CA GLY A 119 -14.53 6.07 5.15
C GLY A 119 -15.92 6.09 4.47
N THR A 120 -16.56 7.26 4.39
CA THR A 120 -17.89 7.46 3.80
C THR A 120 -17.87 7.49 2.28
N HIS A 121 -16.71 7.81 1.67
CA HIS A 121 -16.58 7.95 0.23
C HIS A 121 -15.36 7.20 -0.33
N ASN A 122 -15.67 6.24 -1.20
CA ASN A 122 -14.69 5.48 -1.98
C ASN A 122 -14.78 5.91 -3.45
N CYS A 123 -13.70 6.46 -3.98
CA CYS A 123 -13.64 6.83 -5.39
C CYS A 123 -13.70 5.57 -6.28
N LYS A 124 -14.25 5.73 -7.48
CA LYS A 124 -14.33 4.66 -8.46
C LYS A 124 -12.95 4.10 -8.79
N LEU A 125 -12.82 2.77 -8.71
CA LEU A 125 -11.54 2.08 -8.95
C LEU A 125 -10.98 2.41 -10.34
N PHE A 126 -9.70 2.78 -10.38
CA PHE A 126 -8.98 3.03 -11.62
C PHE A 126 -8.08 1.82 -11.94
N VAL A 127 -8.52 1.03 -12.91
CA VAL A 127 -7.93 -0.27 -13.26
C VAL A 127 -7.12 -0.17 -14.54
N ILE A 128 -5.86 -0.55 -14.45
CA ILE A 128 -4.92 -0.57 -15.56
C ILE A 128 -4.63 -2.01 -15.95
N GLY A 129 -5.03 -2.38 -17.17
CA GLY A 129 -4.67 -3.67 -17.76
C GLY A 129 -3.79 -3.55 -18.99
N LYS A 130 -3.45 -4.70 -19.57
CA LYS A 130 -2.55 -4.77 -20.72
C LYS A 130 -3.23 -4.47 -22.06
N HIS A 131 -4.50 -4.83 -22.20
CA HIS A 131 -5.20 -4.86 -23.48
C HIS A 131 -6.54 -4.14 -23.39
N ALA A 132 -6.85 -3.26 -24.35
CA ALA A 132 -8.10 -2.48 -24.35
C ALA A 132 -9.35 -3.34 -24.56
N ARG A 133 -9.20 -4.41 -25.35
CA ARG A 133 -10.30 -5.33 -25.69
C ARG A 133 -9.86 -6.73 -25.34
N THR A 134 -9.99 -7.09 -24.06
CA THR A 134 -9.87 -8.50 -23.68
C THR A 134 -11.12 -9.25 -24.11
N ARG A 135 -11.01 -10.55 -24.39
CA ARG A 135 -12.19 -11.39 -24.68
C ARG A 135 -13.23 -11.33 -23.56
N ALA A 136 -12.79 -11.14 -22.31
CA ALA A 136 -13.65 -10.97 -21.14
C ALA A 136 -14.52 -9.70 -21.19
N PHE A 137 -14.18 -8.71 -22.02
CA PHE A 137 -14.95 -7.48 -22.17
C PHE A 137 -15.98 -7.54 -23.30
N LYS A 138 -16.06 -8.66 -24.03
CA LYS A 138 -17.01 -8.78 -25.14
C LYS A 138 -18.44 -8.69 -24.61
N GLY A 139 -19.18 -7.66 -25.05
CA GLY A 139 -20.56 -7.43 -24.65
C GLY A 139 -20.74 -6.53 -23.41
N VAL A 140 -19.66 -6.14 -22.73
CA VAL A 140 -19.73 -5.20 -21.59
C VAL A 140 -19.82 -3.77 -22.12
N ARG A 141 -20.96 -3.11 -21.89
CA ARG A 141 -21.20 -1.72 -22.32
C ARG A 141 -20.89 -0.69 -21.25
N ILE A 142 -21.11 -1.04 -19.98
CA ILE A 142 -20.89 -0.17 -18.83
C ILE A 142 -19.91 -0.88 -17.91
N PHE A 143 -18.78 -0.24 -17.62
CA PHE A 143 -17.82 -0.76 -16.66
C PHE A 143 -18.09 -0.16 -15.27
N PRO A 144 -18.13 -1.00 -14.22
CA PRO A 144 -18.22 -0.53 -12.84
C PRO A 144 -16.92 0.15 -12.36
N VAL A 145 -15.88 0.14 -13.18
CA VAL A 145 -14.55 0.71 -12.90
C VAL A 145 -14.11 1.62 -14.04
N ILE A 146 -13.14 2.50 -13.79
CA ILE A 146 -12.47 3.26 -14.84
C ILE A 146 -11.35 2.35 -15.39
N TYR A 147 -11.49 1.88 -16.63
CA TYR A 147 -10.48 1.02 -17.24
C TYR A 147 -9.54 1.79 -18.16
N ARG A 148 -8.24 1.58 -17.98
CA ARG A 148 -7.17 2.09 -18.84
C ARG A 148 -6.21 0.99 -19.22
N THR A 149 -5.40 1.26 -20.25
CA THR A 149 -4.45 0.27 -20.77
C THR A 149 -3.04 0.78 -20.78
N ASN A 150 -2.12 -0.07 -20.38
CA ASN A 150 -0.69 0.15 -20.49
C ASN A 150 0.00 -1.16 -20.89
N LYS A 151 1.00 -1.13 -21.77
CA LYS A 151 1.71 -2.34 -22.24
C LYS A 151 2.28 -3.21 -21.10
N ARG A 152 2.63 -2.59 -19.97
CA ARG A 152 3.13 -3.24 -18.74
C ARG A 152 2.06 -3.36 -17.65
N ALA A 153 0.85 -2.89 -17.91
CA ALA A 153 -0.24 -2.74 -16.96
C ALA A 153 0.18 -1.98 -15.69
N ARG A 154 1.17 -1.05 -15.79
CA ARG A 154 1.73 -0.26 -14.67
C ARG A 154 1.07 1.11 -14.63
N MET A 155 0.99 1.68 -13.42
CA MET A 155 0.77 3.12 -13.28
C MET A 155 1.92 3.87 -13.98
N THR A 156 1.55 4.98 -14.61
CA THR A 156 2.48 5.93 -15.24
C THR A 156 1.99 7.32 -14.90
N GLN A 157 2.88 8.31 -14.87
CA GLN A 157 2.52 9.70 -14.60
C GLN A 157 1.34 10.22 -15.44
N ALA A 158 1.30 9.91 -16.74
CA ALA A 158 0.19 10.32 -17.61
C ALA A 158 -1.16 9.70 -17.21
N LEU A 159 -1.15 8.47 -16.69
CA LEU A 159 -2.36 7.79 -16.19
C LEU A 159 -2.78 8.32 -14.83
N MET A 160 -1.82 8.68 -13.97
CA MET A 160 -2.09 9.31 -12.69
C MET A 160 -2.70 10.71 -12.89
N ASN A 161 -2.17 11.50 -13.81
CA ASN A 161 -2.74 12.81 -14.17
C ASN A 161 -4.14 12.68 -14.77
N ASP A 162 -4.36 11.71 -15.68
CA ASP A 162 -5.70 11.43 -16.22
C ASP A 162 -6.68 11.06 -15.11
N TRP A 163 -6.29 10.19 -14.18
CA TRP A 163 -7.10 9.85 -13.01
C TRP A 163 -7.43 11.08 -12.16
N PHE A 164 -6.41 11.86 -11.80
CA PHE A 164 -6.56 13.01 -10.93
C PHE A 164 -7.49 14.07 -11.55
N GLU A 165 -7.18 14.51 -12.77
CA GLU A 165 -7.90 15.62 -13.40
C GLU A 165 -9.30 15.23 -13.85
N ASN A 166 -9.46 14.06 -14.49
CA ASN A 166 -10.71 13.69 -15.15
C ASN A 166 -11.66 12.88 -14.29
N HIS A 167 -11.21 12.34 -13.14
CA HIS A 167 -12.04 11.50 -12.27
C HIS A 167 -12.05 12.01 -10.83
N PHE A 168 -10.89 12.03 -10.16
CA PHE A 168 -10.78 12.35 -8.73
C PHE A 168 -11.40 13.71 -8.38
N ILE A 169 -10.97 14.78 -9.05
CA ILE A 169 -11.45 16.15 -8.73
C ILE A 169 -12.98 16.25 -8.84
N HIS A 170 -13.55 15.68 -9.89
CA HIS A 170 -14.98 15.75 -10.14
C HIS A 170 -15.80 14.90 -9.17
N GLU A 171 -15.29 13.71 -8.84
CA GLU A 171 -15.95 12.77 -7.93
C GLU A 171 -15.94 13.31 -6.49
N VAL A 172 -14.77 13.78 -6.01
CA VAL A 172 -14.63 14.36 -4.67
C VAL A 172 -15.45 15.64 -4.52
N ARG A 173 -15.38 16.59 -5.48
CA ARG A 173 -16.19 17.82 -5.38
C ARG A 173 -17.69 17.50 -5.33
N ARG A 174 -18.15 16.50 -6.09
CA ARG A 174 -19.56 16.07 -6.02
C ARG A 174 -19.93 15.50 -4.65
N HIS A 175 -19.07 14.66 -4.07
CA HIS A 175 -19.28 14.11 -2.73
C HIS A 175 -19.31 15.21 -1.68
N LEU A 176 -18.32 16.10 -1.67
CA LEU A 176 -18.22 17.18 -0.68
C LEU A 176 -19.40 18.15 -0.75
N ASN A 177 -19.86 18.50 -1.96
CA ASN A 177 -21.07 19.29 -2.13
C ASN A 177 -22.31 18.55 -1.60
N SER A 178 -22.36 17.21 -1.69
CA SER A 178 -23.49 16.43 -1.18
C SER A 178 -23.55 16.33 0.34
N VAL A 179 -22.41 16.47 1.03
CA VAL A 179 -22.33 16.53 2.50
C VAL A 179 -22.43 17.96 3.05
N GLY A 180 -22.68 18.95 2.19
CA GLY A 180 -22.94 20.33 2.60
C GLY A 180 -21.70 21.22 2.77
N LEU A 181 -20.53 20.78 2.29
CA LEU A 181 -19.33 21.62 2.28
C LEU A 181 -19.45 22.76 1.24
N PRO A 182 -18.75 23.89 1.46
CA PRO A 182 -18.78 25.03 0.55
C PRO A 182 -18.32 24.68 -0.87
N ASP A 183 -18.75 25.48 -1.85
CA ASP A 183 -18.23 25.38 -3.20
C ASP A 183 -16.71 25.58 -3.22
N HIS A 184 -16.00 24.65 -3.84
CA HIS A 184 -14.53 24.56 -3.85
C HIS A 184 -13.91 24.34 -2.45
N PRO A 185 -14.24 23.25 -1.75
CA PRO A 185 -13.66 22.96 -0.45
C PRO A 185 -12.16 22.66 -0.60
N LYS A 186 -11.40 22.94 0.47
CA LYS A 186 -10.01 22.50 0.57
C LYS A 186 -9.97 20.98 0.65
N ILE A 187 -9.14 20.34 -0.17
CA ILE A 187 -9.03 18.87 -0.24
C ILE A 187 -7.57 18.51 -0.08
N VAL A 188 -7.29 17.52 0.77
CA VAL A 188 -5.96 16.97 0.97
C VAL A 188 -5.93 15.57 0.38
N LEU A 189 -4.99 15.30 -0.52
CA LEU A 189 -4.77 13.98 -1.09
C LEU A 189 -3.38 13.46 -0.71
N THR A 190 -3.30 12.31 -0.07
CA THR A 190 -2.05 11.62 0.20
C THR A 190 -1.82 10.49 -0.82
N VAL A 191 -0.60 10.41 -1.34
CA VAL A 191 -0.17 9.39 -2.32
C VAL A 191 1.18 8.80 -1.91
N ASP A 192 1.48 7.57 -2.34
CA ASP A 192 2.81 6.97 -2.15
C ASP A 192 3.91 7.80 -2.85
N ASN A 193 5.14 7.77 -2.32
CA ASN A 193 6.34 8.29 -2.96
C ASN A 193 6.86 7.36 -4.08
N CYS A 194 6.01 7.08 -5.06
CA CYS A 194 6.40 6.34 -6.27
C CYS A 194 6.94 7.29 -7.36
N SER A 195 7.87 6.81 -8.18
CA SER A 195 8.37 7.52 -9.37
C SER A 195 7.29 7.82 -10.42
N ALA A 196 6.12 7.18 -10.36
CA ALA A 196 4.96 7.57 -11.17
C ALA A 196 4.34 8.90 -10.70
N HIS A 197 4.55 9.28 -9.43
CA HIS A 197 4.02 10.47 -8.76
C HIS A 197 5.02 11.64 -8.78
N THR A 198 6.09 11.58 -9.59
CA THR A 198 7.26 12.49 -9.52
C THR A 198 6.93 13.97 -9.71
N SER A 199 5.77 14.32 -10.26
CA SER A 199 5.31 15.70 -10.38
C SER A 199 4.14 16.02 -9.45
N ILE A 200 4.37 16.05 -8.13
CA ILE A 200 3.39 16.65 -7.18
C ILE A 200 3.09 18.11 -7.55
N LYS A 201 4.02 18.81 -8.21
CA LYS A 201 3.78 20.15 -8.77
C LYS A 201 2.62 20.22 -9.78
N VAL A 202 2.11 19.09 -10.26
CA VAL A 202 0.93 18.97 -11.15
C VAL A 202 -0.34 18.58 -10.38
N LEU A 203 -0.20 18.05 -9.17
CA LEU A 203 -1.32 17.60 -8.31
C LEU A 203 -1.74 18.67 -7.28
N VAL A 204 -1.30 19.92 -7.48
CA VAL A 204 -1.83 21.08 -6.76
C VAL A 204 -2.63 21.88 -7.77
N LYS A 205 -3.95 21.88 -7.61
CA LYS A 205 -4.87 22.63 -8.47
C LYS A 205 -5.94 23.26 -7.60
N ASP A 206 -6.02 24.59 -7.66
CA ASP A 206 -6.92 25.40 -6.85
C ASP A 206 -6.76 25.08 -5.34
N ASN A 207 -7.84 24.63 -4.70
CA ASN A 207 -7.91 24.29 -3.27
C ASN A 207 -7.52 22.82 -2.96
N ILE A 208 -6.95 22.09 -3.92
CA ILE A 208 -6.53 20.69 -3.75
C ILE A 208 -5.03 20.63 -3.52
N MET A 209 -4.62 20.08 -2.38
CA MET A 209 -3.22 19.90 -2.00
C MET A 209 -2.90 18.41 -2.01
N ALA A 210 -1.88 18.02 -2.79
CA ALA A 210 -1.39 16.65 -2.81
C ALA A 210 -0.06 16.52 -2.06
N TYR A 211 0.01 15.54 -1.16
CA TYR A 211 1.18 15.22 -0.36
C TYR A 211 1.70 13.84 -0.73
N LYS A 212 3.02 13.72 -0.86
CA LYS A 212 3.66 12.41 -0.89
C LYS A 212 3.97 11.97 0.51
N ARG A 213 3.59 10.73 0.80
CA ARG A 213 4.02 10.03 2.00
C ARG A 213 5.49 9.72 1.86
N LYS A 214 6.31 10.20 2.79
CA LYS A 214 7.67 9.67 2.96
C LYS A 214 7.48 8.31 3.63
N PHE A 215 7.43 7.21 2.86
CA PHE A 215 7.36 5.87 3.46
C PHE A 215 8.48 5.73 4.49
N THR A 216 8.17 5.29 5.70
CA THR A 216 8.23 3.86 6.07
C THR A 216 7.52 3.54 7.40
N GLU A 217 6.72 2.47 7.39
CA GLU A 217 6.01 1.82 8.52
C GLU A 217 4.52 2.21 8.71
N TYR A 218 3.73 1.78 7.73
CA TYR A 218 2.26 1.87 7.61
C TYR A 218 1.43 1.39 8.83
N ASP A 219 2.01 0.63 9.76
CA ASP A 219 1.25 -0.05 10.82
C ASP A 219 1.19 0.73 12.14
N LYS A 220 1.96 1.81 12.33
CA LYS A 220 1.91 2.63 13.56
C LYS A 220 1.25 4.00 13.36
N GLU A 221 1.45 4.59 12.19
CA GLU A 221 0.92 5.92 11.85
C GLU A 221 -0.61 5.88 11.67
N MET A 222 -1.13 4.83 11.02
CA MET A 222 -2.57 4.64 10.87
C MET A 222 -3.28 4.28 12.19
N GLU A 223 -2.60 3.56 13.08
CA GLU A 223 -3.14 3.25 14.41
C GLU A 223 -3.25 4.53 15.26
N ARG A 224 -2.23 5.41 15.20
CA ARG A 224 -2.25 6.72 15.88
C ARG A 224 -3.25 7.69 15.26
N LEU A 225 -3.34 7.79 13.95
CA LEU A 225 -4.32 8.65 13.29
C LEU A 225 -5.76 8.21 13.60
N ARG A 226 -6.01 6.90 13.73
CA ARG A 226 -7.30 6.39 14.22
C ARG A 226 -7.56 6.80 15.67
N THR A 227 -6.59 6.61 16.56
CA THR A 227 -6.73 7.03 17.96
C THR A 227 -6.96 8.53 18.10
N LEU A 228 -6.29 9.36 17.29
CA LEU A 228 -6.48 10.82 17.31
C LEU A 228 -7.82 11.26 16.75
N LEU A 229 -8.33 10.58 15.71
CA LEU A 229 -9.68 10.84 15.19
C LEU A 229 -10.75 10.47 16.23
N ASP A 230 -10.58 9.33 16.92
CA ASP A 230 -11.47 8.91 18.00
C ASP A 230 -11.43 9.90 19.19
N GLU A 231 -10.26 10.47 19.50
CA GLU A 231 -10.10 11.49 20.56
C GLU A 231 -10.79 12.81 20.18
N VAL A 232 -10.67 13.26 18.92
CA VAL A 232 -11.33 14.48 18.44
C VAL A 232 -12.86 14.33 18.49
N GLU A 233 -13.40 13.21 18.01
CA GLU A 233 -14.85 12.93 18.06
C GLU A 233 -15.35 12.90 19.52
N SER A 234 -14.60 12.28 20.43
CA SER A 234 -14.98 12.24 21.86
C SER A 234 -14.99 13.62 22.52
N SER A 235 -14.13 14.54 22.06
CA SER A 235 -14.04 15.90 22.60
C SER A 235 -15.15 16.82 22.10
N GLU A 236 -15.65 16.58 20.88
CA GLU A 236 -16.82 17.29 20.34
C GLU A 236 -18.11 16.86 21.06
N GLU A 237 -18.27 15.56 21.33
CA GLU A 237 -19.41 15.04 22.11
C GLU A 237 -19.44 15.58 23.56
N GLU A 238 -18.27 15.65 24.23
CA GLU A 238 -18.19 16.25 25.58
C GLU A 238 -18.49 17.75 25.58
N PHE A 239 -18.09 18.46 24.53
CA PHE A 239 -18.36 19.89 24.38
C PHE A 239 -19.87 20.17 24.17
N ASP A 240 -20.50 19.41 23.27
CA ASP A 240 -21.93 19.54 22.98
C ASP A 240 -22.79 19.21 24.21
N GLN A 241 -22.43 18.14 24.94
CA GLN A 241 -23.10 17.76 26.19
C GLN A 241 -22.99 18.86 27.26
N LYS A 242 -21.87 19.60 27.29
CA LYS A 242 -21.65 20.68 28.25
C LYS A 242 -22.45 21.93 27.88
N CYS A 243 -22.58 22.23 26.60
CA CYS A 243 -23.43 23.31 26.11
C CYS A 243 -24.93 23.06 26.37
N GLU A 244 -25.39 21.80 26.27
CA GLU A 244 -26.76 21.43 26.61
C GLU A 244 -27.05 21.57 28.12
N ASN A 245 -26.09 21.20 28.98
CA ASN A 245 -26.25 21.30 30.44
C ASN A 245 -26.13 22.73 31.00
N GLU A 246 -25.54 23.66 30.26
CA GLU A 246 -25.45 25.08 30.63
C GLU A 246 -26.65 25.92 30.12
N SER A 247 -27.59 25.29 29.40
CA SER A 247 -28.80 25.93 28.86
C SER A 247 -30.12 25.54 29.55
N GLU A 248 -30.06 24.75 30.64
CA GLU A 248 -31.13 24.54 31.62
C GLU A 248 -30.93 25.37 32.91
#